data_AF-A0A2A4ALF0-F1
#
_entry.id   AF-A0A2A4ALF0-F1
#
_cell.length_a   1.000
_cell.length_b   1.000
_cell.length_c   1.000
_cell.angle_alpha   90.00
_cell.angle_beta   90.00
_cell.angle_gamma   90.00
#
_symmetry.space_group_name_H-M   'P 1'
#
loop_
_entity.id
_entity.type
_entity.pdbx_description
1 polymer ?
#
loop_
_entity_poly.entity_id
_entity_poly.type
_entity_poly.pdbx_seq_one_letter_code
_entity_poly.pdbx_strand_id
1 'polypeptide(L)' 'MNEYEAQEQREAAARDKADGWVSVFVQWIPNMLLVFVLVTAMFLGMFYIEHGTLDITQEIVNPFIK' A
#
# COMPACT_ATOMS: atom_id res chain seq x y z
N MET A 1 -42.28 5.05 -21.65
CA MET A 1 -41.28 4.59 -20.66
C MET A 1 -41.75 5.15 -19.34
N ASN A 2 -42.27 4.28 -18.47
CA ASN A 2 -42.90 4.70 -17.22
C ASN A 2 -41.83 5.12 -16.21
N GLU A 3 -42.10 6.16 -15.41
CA GLU A 3 -41.15 6.75 -14.46
C GLU A 3 -40.56 5.72 -13.46
N TYR A 4 -41.29 4.63 -13.23
CA TYR A 4 -40.86 3.45 -12.46
C TYR A 4 -39.67 2.72 -13.08
N GLU A 5 -39.67 2.49 -14.40
CA GLU A 5 -38.61 1.76 -15.11
C GLU A 5 -37.29 2.57 -15.09
N ALA A 6 -37.41 3.91 -15.13
CA ALA A 6 -36.26 4.81 -15.05
C ALA A 6 -35.66 4.87 -13.64
N GLN A 7 -36.46 4.70 -12.59
CA GLN A 7 -35.96 4.61 -11.21
C GLN A 7 -35.30 3.25 -10.95
N GLU A 8 -35.91 2.15 -11.41
CA GLU A 8 -35.37 0.81 -11.27
C GLU A 8 -34.01 0.67 -11.98
N GLN A 9 -33.85 1.25 -13.18
CA GLN A 9 -32.56 1.30 -13.87
C GLN A 9 -31.51 2.13 -13.12
N ARG A 10 -31.91 3.22 -12.46
CA ARG A 10 -30.99 4.04 -11.64
C ARG A 10 -30.55 3.31 -10.38
N GLU A 11 -31.46 2.61 -9.71
CA GLU A 11 -31.13 1.78 -8.55
C GLU A 11 -30.26 0.58 -8.92
N ALA A 12 -30.55 -0.08 -10.05
CA ALA A 12 -29.73 -1.15 -10.59
C ALA A 12 -28.32 -0.65 -10.95
N ALA A 13 -28.21 0.50 -11.62
CA ALA A 13 -26.92 1.11 -11.96
C ALA A 13 -26.13 1.56 -10.72
N ALA A 14 -26.81 1.99 -9.64
CA ALA A 14 -26.15 2.35 -8.39
C ALA A 14 -25.63 1.13 -7.62
N ARG A 15 -26.38 0.01 -7.64
CA ARG A 15 -25.95 -1.28 -7.07
C ARG A 15 -24.77 -1.87 -7.82
N ASP A 16 -24.84 -1.90 -9.15
CA ASP A 16 -23.77 -2.43 -10.01
C ASP A 16 -22.45 -1.64 -9.85
N LYS A 17 -22.54 -0.33 -9.57
CA LYS A 17 -21.37 0.53 -9.31
C LYS A 17 -20.69 0.23 -7.96
N ALA A 18 -21.40 -0.37 -7.01
CA ALA A 18 -20.87 -0.79 -5.72
C ALA A 18 -20.27 -2.20 -5.78
N ASP A 19 -20.73 -3.05 -6.71
CA ASP A 19 -20.22 -4.39 -6.92
C ASP A 19 -18.93 -4.38 -7.76
N GLY A 20 -17.79 -4.16 -7.11
CA GLY A 20 -16.49 -4.32 -7.76
C GLY A 20 -15.30 -3.72 -7.04
N TRP A 21 -15.52 -2.70 -6.19
CA TRP A 21 -14.42 -2.02 -5.51
C TRP A 21 -13.73 -2.90 -4.48
N VAL A 22 -14.44 -3.85 -3.86
CA VAL A 22 -13.87 -4.75 -2.84
C VAL A 22 -12.80 -5.65 -3.43
N SER A 23 -13.02 -6.21 -4.63
CA SER A 23 -12.03 -7.05 -5.30
C SER A 23 -10.77 -6.25 -5.66
N VAL A 24 -10.96 -5.03 -6.18
CA VAL A 24 -9.85 -4.10 -6.45
C VAL A 24 -9.11 -3.76 -5.16
N PHE A 25 -9.81 -3.41 -4.08
CA PHE A 25 -9.21 -3.11 -2.78
C PHE A 25 -8.38 -4.28 -2.25
N VAL A 26 -8.92 -5.50 -2.29
CA VAL A 26 -8.22 -6.71 -1.84
C VAL A 26 -6.97 -6.98 -2.68
N GLN A 27 -7.03 -6.74 -3.98
CA GLN A 27 -5.87 -6.85 -4.88
C GLN A 27 -4.73 -5.89 -4.51
N TRP A 28 -5.03 -4.74 -3.87
CA TRP A 28 -4.02 -3.78 -3.44
C TRP A 28 -3.38 -4.10 -2.08
N ILE A 29 -3.96 -5.00 -1.27
CA ILE A 29 -3.44 -5.36 0.06
C ILE A 29 -1.95 -5.75 0.04
N PRO A 30 -1.45 -6.59 -0.90
CA PRO A 30 -0.02 -6.93 -0.94
C PRO A 30 0.88 -5.71 -1.14
N ASN A 31 0.48 -4.76 -2.01
CA ASN A 31 1.24 -3.54 -2.24
C ASN A 31 1.22 -2.63 -1.02
N MET A 32 0.08 -2.52 -0.32
CA MET A 32 0.01 -1.74 0.93
C MET A 32 0.92 -2.32 2.02
N LEU A 33 1.00 -3.65 2.13
CA LEU A 33 1.92 -4.31 3.06
C LEU A 33 3.38 -4.02 2.73
N LEU A 34 3.76 -4.09 1.44
CA LEU A 34 5.11 -3.73 1.01
C LEU A 34 5.45 -2.27 1.33
N VAL A 35 4.56 -1.33 1.01
CA VAL A 35 4.75 0.09 1.32
C VAL A 35 4.89 0.30 2.83
N PHE A 36 4.04 -0.36 3.63
CA PHE A 36 4.11 -0.27 5.07
C PHE A 36 5.46 -0.74 5.63
N VAL A 37 5.98 -1.89 5.15
CA VAL A 37 7.29 -2.41 5.55
C VAL A 37 8.41 -1.44 5.15
N LEU A 38 8.40 -0.94 3.91
CA LEU A 38 9.42 -0.02 3.42
C LEU A 38 9.45 1.28 4.21
N VAL A 39 8.29 1.90 4.42
CA VAL A 39 8.18 3.15 5.19
C VAL A 39 8.65 2.93 6.63
N THR A 40 8.22 1.83 7.27
CA THR A 40 8.65 1.50 8.63
C THR A 40 10.16 1.29 8.72
N ALA A 41 10.76 0.57 7.76
CA ALA A 41 12.20 0.36 7.69
C ALA A 41 12.96 1.68 7.52
N MET A 42 12.44 2.63 6.72
CA MET A 42 13.05 3.95 6.57
C MET A 42 13.01 4.75 7.88
N PHE A 43 11.87 4.78 8.58
CA PHE A 43 11.76 5.46 9.88
C PHE A 43 12.68 4.85 10.93
N LEU A 44 12.72 3.53 11.04
CA LEU A 44 13.62 2.84 11.96
C LEU A 44 15.09 3.07 11.58
N GLY A 45 15.43 3.04 10.29
CA GLY A 45 16.77 3.35 9.80
C GLY A 45 17.24 4.73 10.26
N MET A 46 16.42 5.77 10.07
CA MET A 46 16.72 7.12 10.55
C MET A 46 16.87 7.17 12.07
N PHE A 47 15.95 6.53 12.81
CA PHE A 47 16.03 6.46 14.28
C PHE A 47 17.36 5.86 14.74
N TYR A 48 17.79 4.74 14.16
CA TYR A 48 19.05 4.09 14.54
C TYR A 48 20.30 4.86 14.10
N ILE A 49 20.22 5.64 13.02
CA ILE A 49 21.28 6.57 12.61
C ILE A 49 21.43 7.69 13.66
N GLU A 50 20.33 8.32 14.06
CA GLU A 50 20.35 9.42 15.05
C GLU A 50 20.85 8.97 16.43
N HIS A 51 20.53 7.72 16.82
CA HIS A 51 20.98 7.15 18.09
C HIS A 51 22.40 6.55 18.02
N GLY A 52 23.08 6.65 16.88
CA GLY A 52 24.46 6.21 16.69
C GLY A 52 24.67 4.69 16.65
N THR A 53 23.59 3.91 16.56
CA THR A 53 23.64 2.45 16.51
C THR A 53 23.74 1.88 15.09
N LEU A 54 23.43 2.70 14.08
CA LEU A 54 23.56 2.37 12.66
C LEU A 54 24.44 3.43 12.00
N ASP A 55 25.69 3.07 11.68
CA ASP A 55 26.63 3.96 10.99
C ASP A 55 26.58 3.69 9.48
N ILE A 56 26.03 4.64 8.74
CA ILE A 56 25.90 4.60 7.28
C ILE A 56 27.10 5.24 6.55
N THR A 57 28.06 5.78 7.30
CA THR A 57 29.24 6.46 6.73
C THR A 57 30.43 5.55 6.56
N GLN A 58 30.38 4.35 7.16
CA GLN A 58 31.46 3.38 7.05
C GLN A 58 31.51 2.77 5.65
N GLU A 59 32.72 2.54 5.18
CA GLU A 59 32.94 1.80 3.95
C GLU A 59 32.45 0.35 4.15
N ILE A 60 31.58 -0.13 3.26
CA ILE A 60 31.11 -1.51 3.29
C ILE A 60 32.24 -2.41 2.80
N VAL A 61 33.10 -2.80 3.72
CA VAL A 61 34.19 -3.75 3.45
C VAL A 61 33.69 -5.17 3.66
N ASN A 62 33.89 -6.02 2.65
CA ASN A 62 33.65 -7.45 2.80
C ASN A 62 34.86 -8.07 3.51
N PRO A 63 34.75 -8.56 4.75
CA PRO A 63 35.90 -9.09 5.48
C PRO A 63 36.43 -10.41 4.87
N PHE A 64 35.75 -10.98 3.89
CA PHE A 64 36.08 -12.25 3.26
C PHE A 64 36.65 -12.13 1.84
N ILE A 65 36.69 -10.93 1.26
CA ILE A 65 37.29 -10.68 -0.06
C ILE A 65 38.49 -9.75 0.18
N LYS A 66 39.71 -10.29 0.03
CA LYS A 66 40.97 -9.55 0.11
C LYS A 66 41.31 -8.89 -1.20
#